data_AF-A0A7X6ZS32-F1
#
_entry.id   AF-A0A7X6ZS32-F1
#
_cell.length_a   1.000
_cell.length_b   1.000
_cell.length_c   1.000
_cell.angle_alpha   90.00
_cell.angle_beta   90.00
_cell.angle_gamma   90.00
#
_symmetry.space_group_name_H-M   'P 1'
#
loop_
_entity.id
_entity.type
_entity.pdbx_description
1 polymer ?
#
loop_
_entity_poly.entity_id
_entity_poly.type
_entity_poly.pdbx_seq_one_letter_code
_entity_poly.pdbx_strand_id
1 'polypeptide(L)'
;MMKRRYPREGILQNPRAEYKSSQRRRYTKDSLSKKGRTSNVELPLDDSLLGNSSPPFLKRYGMQLASLIIGIVLGIFIRGLFVQTEPEMEFDEEEEIVAEQKRSIPDLFNPVREAPESFKRDTFLPAMRESEASVAIADVDFSPGRDLVYVEDVRVWWESDNDDHEDDYECDHSMHAAMEIPFRRLSNLVAKTGKWELRVQEAFREWGVHSRNSLHKQDRALDITVERLHGEKLTFFEKRAAYEELAKLAWQAGFDWVYYEHSRGTGPHIHASVRPDGEVLTRKTRPAAMKAAEEKMAAMKLAQAEDTEK
;
A
#
# COMPACT_ATOMS: atom_id res chain seq x y z
N MET A 1 -50.06 10.28 -32.81
CA MET A 1 -50.35 11.63 -32.27
C MET A 1 -50.52 11.51 -30.76
N MET A 2 -49.47 11.72 -29.97
CA MET A 2 -49.54 12.04 -28.53
C MET A 2 -48.10 12.41 -28.09
N LYS A 3 -47.85 13.70 -27.94
CA LYS A 3 -46.59 14.27 -27.45
C LYS A 3 -46.66 14.32 -25.92
N ARG A 4 -45.74 13.67 -25.20
CA ARG A 4 -45.44 14.03 -23.81
C ARG A 4 -44.24 14.97 -23.81
N ARG A 5 -44.49 16.22 -23.41
CA ARG A 5 -43.46 17.24 -23.17
C ARG A 5 -42.87 16.97 -21.79
N TYR A 6 -41.55 16.91 -21.69
CA TYR A 6 -40.84 17.13 -20.43
C TYR A 6 -40.46 18.62 -20.35
N PRO A 7 -40.62 19.29 -19.21
CA PRO A 7 -40.12 20.64 -19.03
C PRO A 7 -38.60 20.63 -18.87
N ARG A 8 -37.96 21.62 -19.50
CA ARG A 8 -36.58 22.05 -19.29
C ARG A 8 -36.51 22.96 -18.07
N GLU A 9 -35.32 22.94 -17.45
CA GLU A 9 -34.75 23.89 -16.49
C GLU A 9 -35.00 23.65 -15.00
N GLY A 10 -33.88 23.42 -14.31
CA GLY A 10 -33.73 23.26 -12.88
C GLY A 10 -32.26 22.93 -12.59
N ILE A 11 -31.44 23.96 -12.43
CA ILE A 11 -30.05 23.88 -11.98
C ILE A 11 -30.05 23.19 -10.61
N LEU A 12 -29.62 21.92 -10.55
CA LEU A 12 -29.38 21.23 -9.28
C LEU A 12 -27.97 21.56 -8.81
N GLN A 13 -27.90 22.50 -7.88
CA GLN A 13 -26.76 22.64 -6.97
C GLN A 13 -26.56 21.29 -6.26
N ASN A 14 -25.36 20.74 -6.36
CA ASN A 14 -24.95 19.51 -5.71
C ASN A 14 -24.87 19.73 -4.17
N PRO A 15 -25.75 19.13 -3.35
CA PRO A 15 -25.70 19.28 -1.90
C PRO A 15 -24.93 18.10 -1.30
N ARG A 16 -23.61 18.05 -1.50
CA ARG A 16 -22.76 17.04 -0.82
C ARG A 16 -21.37 17.56 -0.45
N ALA A 17 -21.23 18.87 -0.23
CA ALA A 17 -19.98 19.51 0.15
C ALA A 17 -19.78 19.72 1.67
N GLU A 18 -20.69 19.27 2.53
CA GLU A 18 -20.65 19.57 3.97
C GLU A 18 -20.35 18.39 4.91
N TYR A 19 -19.78 17.30 4.40
CA TYR A 19 -19.31 16.19 5.25
C TYR A 19 -17.79 15.98 5.17
N LYS A 20 -17.01 17.06 5.35
CA LYS A 20 -15.55 16.97 5.51
C LYS A 20 -15.07 17.88 6.64
N SER A 21 -15.13 17.41 7.89
CA SER A 21 -14.29 17.99 8.96
C SER A 21 -14.00 17.11 10.19
N SER A 22 -14.55 15.90 10.36
CA SER A 22 -14.43 15.20 11.66
C SER A 22 -13.42 14.04 11.75
N GLN A 23 -12.91 13.48 10.65
CA GLN A 23 -11.96 12.35 10.72
C GLN A 23 -10.49 12.81 10.63
N ARG A 24 -10.08 13.67 11.56
CA ARG A 24 -8.67 13.83 11.95
C ARG A 24 -8.54 13.48 13.43
N ARG A 25 -8.51 12.18 13.76
CA ARG A 25 -8.06 11.74 15.09
C ARG A 25 -6.78 10.92 14.99
N ARG A 26 -5.73 11.57 15.49
CA ARG A 26 -4.43 11.04 15.87
C ARG A 26 -4.57 9.70 16.59
N TYR A 27 -3.80 8.71 16.14
CA TYR A 27 -3.41 7.58 16.97
C TYR A 27 -2.54 8.11 18.12
N THR A 28 -3.09 8.16 19.32
CA THR A 28 -2.31 8.27 20.56
C THR A 28 -2.37 6.92 21.27
N LYS A 29 -1.18 6.33 21.46
CA LYS A 29 -0.92 5.31 22.49
C LYS A 29 -1.41 5.86 23.83
N ASP A 30 -2.40 5.21 24.44
CA ASP A 30 -2.58 5.07 25.89
C ASP A 30 -3.97 4.50 26.20
N SER A 31 -4.04 3.19 26.49
CA SER A 31 -4.97 2.63 27.48
C SER A 31 -4.67 1.15 27.77
N LEU A 32 -3.49 0.87 28.31
CA LEU A 32 -3.31 -0.28 29.20
C LEU A 32 -3.63 0.22 30.62
N SER A 33 -4.87 0.04 31.08
CA SER A 33 -5.18 0.15 32.49
C SER A 33 -6.51 -0.50 32.85
N LYS A 34 -6.46 -1.34 33.90
CA LYS A 34 -7.52 -1.85 34.78
C LYS A 34 -7.98 -3.30 34.55
N LYS A 35 -7.48 -4.20 35.39
CA LYS A 35 -8.20 -4.63 36.60
C LYS A 35 -7.29 -5.48 37.50
N GLY A 36 -7.10 -5.00 38.72
CA GLY A 36 -6.40 -5.73 39.78
C GLY A 36 -7.29 -6.78 40.45
N ARG A 37 -6.62 -7.78 41.03
CA ARG A 37 -7.16 -8.59 42.13
C ARG A 37 -5.97 -8.96 43.02
N THR A 38 -5.91 -8.33 44.19
CA THR A 38 -4.89 -8.53 45.22
C THR A 38 -5.31 -9.69 46.13
N SER A 39 -4.43 -10.68 46.29
CA SER A 39 -4.48 -11.64 47.40
C SER A 39 -3.27 -11.39 48.30
N ASN A 40 -3.56 -11.01 49.54
CA ASN A 40 -2.62 -10.89 50.63
C ASN A 40 -1.99 -12.26 50.95
N VAL A 41 -0.66 -12.31 50.98
CA VAL A 41 0.09 -13.34 51.72
C VAL A 41 1.16 -12.60 52.51
N GLU A 42 0.99 -12.59 53.81
CA GLU A 42 1.96 -12.13 54.80
C GLU A 42 3.19 -13.05 54.78
N LEU A 43 4.39 -12.46 54.78
CA LEU A 43 5.63 -13.16 55.11
C LEU A 43 6.26 -12.44 56.31
N PRO A 44 6.71 -13.18 57.34
CA PRO A 44 7.19 -12.60 58.58
C PRO A 44 8.62 -12.04 58.43
N LEU A 45 8.84 -10.89 59.06
CA LEU A 45 10.15 -10.31 59.34
C LEU A 45 10.80 -11.09 60.48
N ASP A 46 11.96 -11.70 60.22
CA ASP A 46 12.87 -12.17 61.26
C ASP A 46 13.99 -11.14 61.42
N ASP A 47 14.00 -10.56 62.61
CA ASP A 47 14.91 -9.52 63.08
C ASP A 47 15.85 -10.21 64.07
N SER A 48 16.95 -10.77 63.57
CA SER A 48 18.00 -11.29 64.44
C SER A 48 19.38 -11.32 63.76
N LEU A 49 20.38 -10.95 64.57
CA LEU A 49 21.84 -11.12 64.36
C LEU A 49 22.63 -9.91 63.82
N LEU A 50 22.71 -8.90 64.68
CA LEU A 50 23.94 -8.13 64.89
C LEU A 50 25.07 -9.07 65.35
N GLY A 51 26.14 -9.15 64.56
CA GLY A 51 27.36 -9.89 64.89
C GLY A 51 28.60 -9.17 64.37
N ASN A 52 29.24 -8.42 65.26
CA ASN A 52 30.58 -7.84 65.10
C ASN A 52 31.62 -8.89 64.68
N SER A 53 32.35 -8.65 63.60
CA SER A 53 33.79 -8.98 63.50
C SER A 53 34.40 -8.36 62.25
N SER A 54 35.37 -7.46 62.44
CA SER A 54 36.26 -6.99 61.37
C SER A 54 37.26 -8.07 61.00
N PRO A 55 37.67 -8.20 59.72
CA PRO A 55 38.97 -8.77 59.39
C PRO A 55 39.91 -7.71 58.79
N PRO A 56 41.21 -7.82 59.05
CA PRO A 56 42.22 -6.92 58.51
C PRO A 56 42.65 -7.43 57.14
N PHE A 57 42.74 -6.60 56.08
CA PHE A 57 43.69 -6.85 54.97
C PHE A 57 43.80 -5.70 53.95
N LEU A 58 44.07 -4.48 54.40
CA LEU A 58 44.59 -3.42 53.53
C LEU A 58 46.09 -3.65 53.28
N LYS A 59 46.44 -4.56 52.35
CA LYS A 59 47.79 -4.66 51.76
C LYS A 59 47.81 -5.62 50.56
N ARG A 60 47.04 -5.34 49.50
CA ARG A 60 47.22 -6.06 48.21
C ARG A 60 46.78 -5.34 46.92
N TYR A 61 46.48 -4.04 46.95
CA TYR A 61 46.05 -3.28 45.75
C TYR A 61 47.06 -2.26 45.21
N GLY A 62 48.27 -2.17 45.78
CA GLY A 62 49.31 -1.25 45.32
C GLY A 62 50.08 -1.70 44.06
N MET A 63 49.93 -2.96 43.63
CA MET A 63 50.73 -3.54 42.55
C MET A 63 49.97 -3.81 41.25
N GLN A 64 48.67 -3.52 41.17
CA GLN A 64 47.88 -3.70 39.94
C GLN A 64 47.58 -2.38 39.19
N LEU A 65 47.75 -1.21 39.83
CA LEU A 65 47.55 0.09 39.18
C LEU A 65 48.74 0.52 38.30
N ALA A 66 49.97 0.19 38.68
CA ALA A 66 51.15 0.53 37.88
C ALA A 66 51.19 -0.24 36.55
N SER A 67 50.75 -1.51 36.55
CA SER A 67 50.66 -2.36 35.35
C SER A 67 49.56 -1.90 34.38
N LEU A 68 48.46 -1.34 34.91
CA LEU A 68 47.36 -0.81 34.11
C LEU A 68 47.77 0.49 33.39
N ILE A 69 48.50 1.38 34.06
CA ILE A 69 48.94 2.65 33.48
C ILE A 69 50.02 2.42 32.41
N ILE A 70 50.98 1.51 32.66
CA ILE A 70 52.00 1.15 31.66
C ILE A 70 51.34 0.47 30.45
N GLY A 71 50.35 -0.41 30.66
CA GLY A 71 49.60 -1.04 29.56
C GLY A 71 48.81 -0.05 28.70
N ILE A 72 48.21 0.99 29.30
CA ILE A 72 47.48 2.04 28.57
C ILE A 72 48.44 2.93 27.77
N VAL A 73 49.59 3.32 28.35
CA VAL A 73 50.58 4.15 27.66
C VAL A 73 51.27 3.38 26.52
N LEU A 74 51.60 2.10 26.70
CA LEU A 74 52.16 1.26 25.64
C LEU A 74 51.14 0.96 24.53
N GLY A 75 49.86 0.78 24.90
CA GLY A 75 48.76 0.59 23.94
C GLY A 75 48.51 1.82 23.05
N ILE A 76 48.65 3.03 23.59
CA ILE A 76 48.54 4.27 22.81
C ILE A 76 49.77 4.43 21.88
N PHE A 77 50.98 4.05 22.34
CA PHE A 77 52.20 4.14 21.52
C PHE A 77 52.23 3.12 20.36
N ILE A 78 51.75 1.88 20.58
CA ILE A 78 51.67 0.86 19.53
C ILE A 78 50.57 1.22 18.51
N ARG A 79 49.44 1.79 18.97
CA ARG A 79 48.38 2.27 18.07
C ARG A 79 48.79 3.49 17.26
N GLY A 80 49.77 4.29 17.74
CA GLY A 80 50.38 5.39 17.01
C GLY A 80 51.39 4.98 15.93
N LEU A 81 51.96 3.77 16.00
CA LEU A 81 52.93 3.26 15.02
C LEU A 81 52.29 2.43 13.88
N PHE A 82 51.02 2.02 14.05
CA PHE A 82 50.26 1.22 13.08
C PHE A 82 48.94 1.86 12.68
N VAL A 83 48.91 3.20 12.54
CA VAL A 83 47.89 3.84 11.70
C VAL A 83 48.31 3.59 10.25
N GLN A 84 48.01 2.38 9.76
CA GLN A 84 47.68 2.27 8.34
C GLN A 84 46.40 3.07 8.19
N THR A 85 46.50 4.20 7.49
CA THR A 85 45.34 4.88 6.91
C THR A 85 44.59 3.82 6.12
N GLU A 86 43.51 3.28 6.70
CA GLU A 86 42.54 2.57 5.89
C GLU A 86 42.09 3.57 4.83
N PRO A 87 42.06 3.17 3.55
CA PRO A 87 41.52 4.05 2.53
C PRO A 87 40.12 4.43 3.00
N GLU A 88 39.87 5.71 3.20
CA GLU A 88 38.52 6.22 3.34
C GLU A 88 37.78 5.68 2.12
N MET A 89 36.86 4.75 2.36
CA MET A 89 35.88 4.38 1.37
C MET A 89 35.03 5.64 1.24
N GLU A 90 35.45 6.53 0.34
CA GLU A 90 34.66 7.62 -0.19
C GLU A 90 33.43 6.93 -0.80
N PHE A 91 32.41 6.76 0.03
CA PHE A 91 31.07 6.55 -0.48
C PHE A 91 30.76 7.86 -1.19
N ASP A 92 30.83 7.84 -2.52
CA ASP A 92 30.45 8.96 -3.36
C ASP A 92 28.99 9.30 -3.04
N GLU A 93 28.78 10.22 -2.09
CA GLU A 93 27.47 10.78 -1.78
C GLU A 93 26.86 11.35 -3.07
N GLU A 94 27.69 11.80 -4.01
CA GLU A 94 27.28 12.21 -5.34
C GLU A 94 26.74 11.03 -6.19
N GLU A 95 27.31 9.81 -6.14
CA GLU A 95 26.74 8.64 -6.83
C GLU A 95 25.43 8.19 -6.17
N GLU A 96 25.31 8.23 -4.84
CA GLU A 96 24.06 7.90 -4.14
C GLU A 96 22.98 8.96 -4.41
N ILE A 97 23.33 10.25 -4.40
CA ILE A 97 22.42 11.35 -4.74
C ILE A 97 22.02 11.30 -6.22
N VAL A 98 22.92 10.92 -7.13
CA VAL A 98 22.63 10.77 -8.57
C VAL A 98 21.82 9.51 -8.84
N ALA A 99 22.06 8.41 -8.13
CA ALA A 99 21.24 7.19 -8.17
C ALA A 99 19.84 7.43 -7.60
N GLU A 100 19.73 8.23 -6.53
CA GLU A 100 18.46 8.59 -5.90
C GLU A 100 17.69 9.68 -6.68
N GLN A 101 18.38 10.58 -7.38
CA GLN A 101 17.79 11.51 -8.36
C GLN A 101 17.31 10.80 -9.63
N LYS A 102 17.87 9.63 -9.97
CA LYS A 102 17.48 8.83 -11.13
C LYS A 102 16.35 7.82 -10.88
N ARG A 103 15.68 7.84 -9.72
CA ARG A 103 14.33 7.25 -9.64
C ARG A 103 13.38 8.15 -10.42
N SER A 104 13.34 7.91 -11.74
CA SER A 104 12.40 8.53 -12.66
C SER A 104 11.01 8.44 -12.06
N ILE A 105 10.28 9.56 -12.04
CA ILE A 105 8.88 9.59 -11.62
C ILE A 105 8.13 8.48 -12.36
N PRO A 106 7.47 7.53 -11.67
CA PRO A 106 6.83 6.40 -12.33
C PRO A 106 5.78 6.87 -13.34
N ASP A 107 5.76 6.28 -14.54
CA ASP A 107 4.77 6.63 -15.55
C ASP A 107 3.41 6.02 -15.19
N LEU A 108 2.48 6.86 -14.74
CA LEU A 108 1.14 6.45 -14.35
C LEU A 108 0.14 6.48 -15.50
N PHE A 109 0.55 6.75 -16.74
CA PHE A 109 -0.39 7.01 -17.84
C PHE A 109 -0.28 6.01 -18.99
N ASN A 110 0.93 5.58 -19.30
CA ASN A 110 1.17 4.67 -20.42
C ASN A 110 1.19 3.20 -19.96
N PRO A 111 0.76 2.27 -20.82
CA PRO A 111 0.86 0.85 -20.53
C PRO A 111 2.34 0.43 -20.39
N VAL A 112 2.62 -0.46 -19.45
CA VAL A 112 3.96 -1.02 -19.20
C VAL A 112 4.15 -2.42 -19.79
N ARG A 113 3.08 -3.01 -20.33
CA ARG A 113 3.09 -4.28 -21.07
C ARG A 113 2.24 -4.16 -22.32
N GLU A 114 2.52 -5.01 -23.30
CA GLU A 114 1.64 -5.18 -24.45
C GLU A 114 0.32 -5.84 -24.03
N ALA A 115 -0.78 -5.45 -24.67
CA ALA A 115 -2.07 -6.10 -24.45
C ALA A 115 -2.02 -7.53 -25.02
N PRO A 116 -2.48 -8.55 -24.27
CA PRO A 116 -2.66 -9.87 -24.86
C PRO A 116 -3.79 -9.84 -25.88
N GLU A 117 -3.69 -10.67 -26.91
CA GLU A 117 -4.69 -10.77 -27.99
C GLU A 117 -6.08 -11.10 -27.43
N SER A 118 -6.15 -11.98 -26.43
CA SER A 118 -7.37 -12.34 -25.71
C SER A 118 -7.11 -12.51 -24.22
N PHE A 119 -8.13 -12.26 -23.42
CA PHE A 119 -8.12 -12.50 -21.98
C PHE A 119 -9.44 -13.16 -21.61
N LYS A 120 -9.50 -14.49 -21.74
CA LYS A 120 -10.75 -15.23 -21.60
C LYS A 120 -11.12 -15.37 -20.12
N ARG A 121 -12.43 -15.49 -19.86
CA ARG A 121 -12.93 -15.86 -18.53
C ARG A 121 -12.28 -17.15 -18.04
N ASP A 122 -12.03 -17.23 -16.75
CA ASP A 122 -11.38 -18.34 -16.05
C ASP A 122 -9.94 -18.59 -16.52
N THR A 123 -9.25 -17.54 -16.98
CA THR A 123 -7.82 -17.56 -17.33
C THR A 123 -7.08 -16.43 -16.62
N PHE A 124 -5.78 -16.62 -16.41
CA PHE A 124 -4.92 -15.68 -15.70
C PHE A 124 -3.58 -15.47 -16.41
N LEU A 125 -2.99 -14.30 -16.20
CA LEU A 125 -1.65 -13.93 -16.67
C LEU A 125 -0.79 -13.41 -15.51
N PRO A 126 0.50 -13.78 -15.43
CA PRO A 126 1.14 -14.83 -16.23
C PRO A 126 0.52 -16.21 -15.93
N ALA A 127 0.70 -17.18 -16.83
CA ALA A 127 0.10 -18.52 -16.74
C ALA A 127 0.78 -19.40 -15.66
N MET A 128 0.76 -18.91 -14.42
CA MET A 128 1.27 -19.56 -13.22
C MET A 128 0.37 -19.21 -12.03
N ARG A 129 0.61 -19.85 -10.86
CA ARG A 129 -0.19 -19.56 -9.66
C ARG A 129 0.04 -18.15 -9.16
N GLU A 130 -0.99 -17.54 -8.60
CA GLU A 130 -0.89 -16.23 -7.94
C GLU A 130 0.25 -16.20 -6.90
N SER A 131 0.34 -17.24 -6.06
CA SER A 131 1.40 -17.33 -5.03
C SER A 131 2.82 -17.34 -5.59
N GLU A 132 3.00 -17.74 -6.85
CA GLU A 132 4.30 -17.75 -7.51
C GLU A 132 4.60 -16.40 -8.19
N ALA A 133 3.59 -15.80 -8.84
CA ALA A 133 3.72 -14.50 -9.50
C ALA A 133 3.83 -13.36 -8.47
N SER A 134 2.88 -13.33 -7.54
CA SER A 134 2.67 -12.27 -6.55
C SER A 134 3.25 -12.59 -5.18
N VAL A 135 3.93 -13.73 -4.96
CA VAL A 135 4.44 -14.20 -3.66
C VAL A 135 3.33 -14.59 -2.68
N ALA A 136 3.44 -15.80 -2.11
CA ALA A 136 2.46 -16.31 -1.16
C ALA A 136 2.36 -15.43 0.10
N ILE A 137 1.16 -15.33 0.67
CA ILE A 137 0.90 -14.56 1.90
C ILE A 137 1.81 -14.96 3.07
N ALA A 138 2.18 -16.25 3.17
CA ALA A 138 2.98 -16.78 4.26
C ALA A 138 4.46 -16.38 4.19
N ASP A 139 4.91 -15.94 3.01
CA ASP A 139 6.32 -15.59 2.74
C ASP A 139 6.57 -14.09 2.83
N VAL A 140 5.59 -13.31 3.29
CA VAL A 140 5.66 -11.86 3.40
C VAL A 140 5.50 -11.44 4.86
N ASP A 141 6.50 -10.74 5.40
CA ASP A 141 6.37 -9.99 6.64
C ASP A 141 5.51 -8.76 6.36
N PHE A 142 4.21 -8.81 6.66
CA PHE A 142 3.25 -7.74 6.40
C PHE A 142 2.84 -7.04 7.70
N SER A 143 2.78 -5.71 7.66
CA SER A 143 2.26 -4.88 8.73
C SER A 143 1.35 -3.78 8.15
N PRO A 144 0.04 -3.76 8.49
CA PRO A 144 -0.89 -2.77 7.94
C PRO A 144 -0.42 -1.32 8.08
N GLY A 145 0.15 -0.96 9.24
CA GLY A 145 0.62 0.41 9.51
C GLY A 145 1.88 0.83 8.76
N ARG A 146 2.62 -0.12 8.18
CA ARG A 146 3.84 0.12 7.39
C ARG A 146 3.54 0.05 5.90
N ASP A 147 2.75 -0.93 5.50
CA ASP A 147 2.65 -1.36 4.11
C ASP A 147 1.42 -0.82 3.39
N LEU A 148 0.38 -0.36 4.12
CA LEU A 148 -0.82 0.19 3.51
C LEU A 148 -0.71 1.69 3.25
N VAL A 149 -1.29 2.10 2.13
CA VAL A 149 -1.49 3.49 1.74
C VAL A 149 -2.97 3.72 1.43
N TYR A 150 -3.44 4.93 1.68
CA TYR A 150 -4.80 5.32 1.30
C TYR A 150 -4.79 5.89 -0.12
N VAL A 151 -5.60 5.32 -1.00
CA VAL A 151 -5.73 5.70 -2.40
C VAL A 151 -7.14 6.24 -2.64
N GLU A 152 -7.21 7.39 -3.29
CA GLU A 152 -8.45 8.04 -3.68
C GLU A 152 -8.37 8.41 -5.16
N ASP A 153 -9.50 8.26 -5.85
CA ASP A 153 -9.72 8.69 -7.22
C ASP A 153 -11.21 8.92 -7.44
N VAL A 154 -11.60 10.19 -7.61
CA VAL A 154 -12.99 10.62 -7.77
C VAL A 154 -13.68 10.06 -9.03
N ARG A 155 -12.93 9.43 -9.93
CA ARG A 155 -13.44 8.78 -11.14
C ARG A 155 -13.80 7.31 -10.91
N VAL A 156 -13.37 6.75 -9.79
CA VAL A 156 -13.55 5.35 -9.43
C VAL A 156 -14.73 5.27 -8.47
N TRP A 157 -15.58 4.27 -8.69
CA TRP A 157 -16.60 3.90 -7.72
C TRP A 157 -16.00 2.89 -6.73
N TRP A 158 -16.16 3.15 -5.44
CA TRP A 158 -15.63 2.33 -4.34
C TRP A 158 -16.78 1.68 -3.59
N GLU A 159 -16.73 0.37 -3.36
CA GLU A 159 -17.82 -0.36 -2.68
C GLU A 159 -18.06 0.14 -1.26
N SER A 160 -17.00 0.30 -0.47
CA SER A 160 -17.02 0.87 0.88
C SER A 160 -17.53 2.33 0.99
N ASP A 161 -17.62 3.09 -0.10
CA ASP A 161 -18.31 4.40 -0.10
C ASP A 161 -19.84 4.29 -0.26
N ASN A 162 -20.31 3.09 -0.59
CA ASN A 162 -21.67 2.80 -1.03
C ASN A 162 -22.30 1.61 -0.29
N ASP A 163 -21.64 1.08 0.74
CA ASP A 163 -22.23 0.14 1.67
C ASP A 163 -23.13 0.89 2.68
N ASP A 164 -24.15 0.21 3.19
CA ASP A 164 -25.07 0.71 4.23
C ASP A 164 -24.87 -0.02 5.56
N HIS A 165 -23.75 -0.73 5.69
CA HIS A 165 -23.45 -1.60 6.81
C HIS A 165 -22.67 -0.84 7.88
N GLU A 166 -23.37 -0.37 8.93
CA GLU A 166 -22.78 0.32 10.09
C GLU A 166 -21.69 -0.51 10.82
N ASP A 167 -21.67 -1.83 10.60
CA ASP A 167 -20.73 -2.77 11.20
C ASP A 167 -19.66 -3.28 10.21
N ASP A 168 -19.60 -2.75 8.98
CA ASP A 168 -18.50 -3.08 8.07
C ASP A 168 -17.28 -2.21 8.35
N TYR A 169 -16.13 -2.87 8.53
CA TYR A 169 -14.84 -2.22 8.73
C TYR A 169 -13.97 -2.30 7.46
N GLU A 170 -14.59 -2.68 6.34
CA GLU A 170 -13.98 -2.63 5.01
C GLU A 170 -13.60 -1.20 4.62
N CYS A 171 -12.45 -1.08 3.95
CA CYS A 171 -11.97 0.18 3.43
C CYS A 171 -11.24 -0.11 2.13
N ASP A 172 -11.97 -0.08 1.01
CA ASP A 172 -11.42 -0.42 -0.31
C ASP A 172 -10.41 0.61 -0.83
N HIS A 173 -10.36 1.76 -0.17
CA HIS A 173 -9.35 2.79 -0.40
C HIS A 173 -7.99 2.45 0.22
N SER A 174 -7.96 1.56 1.20
CA SER A 174 -6.69 1.06 1.72
C SER A 174 -6.14 0.05 0.71
N MET A 175 -4.89 0.24 0.31
CA MET A 175 -4.16 -0.65 -0.60
C MET A 175 -2.73 -0.86 -0.13
N HIS A 176 -2.12 -2.02 -0.42
CA HIS A 176 -0.68 -2.18 -0.24
C HIS A 176 0.09 -1.13 -1.08
N ALA A 177 1.20 -0.59 -0.59
CA ALA A 177 1.92 0.50 -1.24
C ALA A 177 2.35 0.19 -2.69
N ALA A 178 2.70 -1.07 -2.96
CA ALA A 178 3.03 -1.58 -4.30
C ALA A 178 1.84 -1.59 -5.28
N MET A 179 0.61 -1.54 -4.76
CA MET A 179 -0.62 -1.47 -5.55
C MET A 179 -0.86 -0.08 -6.14
N GLU A 180 -0.37 0.99 -5.48
CA GLU A 180 -0.73 2.36 -5.82
C GLU A 180 -0.36 2.71 -7.28
N ILE A 181 0.82 2.30 -7.74
CA ILE A 181 1.29 2.57 -9.11
C ILE A 181 0.42 1.86 -10.16
N PRO A 182 0.27 0.51 -10.16
CA PRO A 182 -0.55 -0.17 -11.14
C PRO A 182 -2.02 0.22 -11.05
N PHE A 183 -2.57 0.45 -9.86
CA PHE A 183 -3.96 0.91 -9.71
C PHE A 183 -4.19 2.28 -10.36
N ARG A 184 -3.34 3.27 -10.07
CA ARG A 184 -3.48 4.61 -10.67
C ARG A 184 -3.28 4.58 -12.19
N ARG A 185 -2.37 3.73 -12.67
CA ARG A 185 -2.19 3.49 -14.11
C ARG A 185 -3.43 2.88 -14.73
N LEU A 186 -4.01 1.87 -14.11
CA LEU A 186 -5.27 1.27 -14.53
C LEU A 186 -6.40 2.31 -14.60
N SER A 187 -6.60 3.11 -13.55
CA SER A 187 -7.60 4.18 -13.54
C SER A 187 -7.44 5.13 -14.73
N ASN A 188 -6.20 5.55 -15.04
CA ASN A 188 -5.92 6.39 -16.19
C ASN A 188 -6.18 5.68 -17.53
N LEU A 189 -5.78 4.41 -17.66
CA LEU A 189 -6.03 3.62 -18.87
C LEU A 189 -7.53 3.40 -19.11
N VAL A 190 -8.30 3.11 -18.05
CA VAL A 190 -9.76 2.98 -18.11
C VAL A 190 -10.39 4.31 -18.50
N ALA A 191 -10.01 5.42 -17.85
CA ALA A 191 -10.51 6.75 -18.20
C ALA A 191 -10.21 7.15 -19.64
N LYS A 192 -9.03 6.77 -20.17
CA LYS A 192 -8.63 7.01 -21.56
C LYS A 192 -9.55 6.31 -22.58
N THR A 193 -10.21 5.21 -22.20
CA THR A 193 -11.19 4.55 -23.09
C THR A 193 -12.38 5.44 -23.41
N GLY A 194 -12.74 6.36 -22.49
CA GLY A 194 -13.95 7.19 -22.57
C GLY A 194 -15.27 6.40 -22.49
N LYS A 195 -15.22 5.09 -22.16
CA LYS A 195 -16.38 4.18 -22.18
C LYS A 195 -16.79 3.73 -20.79
N TRP A 196 -15.81 3.51 -19.92
CA TRP A 196 -15.94 2.73 -18.70
C TRP A 196 -15.75 3.56 -17.45
N GLU A 197 -16.56 3.27 -16.43
CA GLU A 197 -16.33 3.64 -15.03
C GLU A 197 -15.69 2.44 -14.33
N LEU A 198 -14.49 2.63 -13.74
CA LEU A 198 -13.83 1.59 -12.94
C LEU A 198 -14.54 1.47 -11.59
N ARG A 199 -14.75 0.24 -11.14
CA ARG A 199 -15.31 -0.08 -9.83
C ARG A 199 -14.39 -0.98 -9.05
N VAL A 200 -14.08 -0.60 -7.82
CA VAL A 200 -13.40 -1.47 -6.85
C VAL A 200 -14.47 -2.08 -5.97
N GLN A 201 -14.54 -3.41 -5.99
CA GLN A 201 -15.51 -4.18 -5.20
C GLN A 201 -14.91 -4.63 -3.87
N GLU A 202 -13.66 -5.08 -3.90
CA GLU A 202 -13.00 -5.58 -2.70
C GLU A 202 -11.50 -5.31 -2.80
N ALA A 203 -10.93 -4.66 -1.78
CA ALA A 203 -9.47 -4.50 -1.63
C ALA A 203 -8.98 -5.15 -0.34
N PHE A 204 -9.13 -4.45 0.79
CA PHE A 204 -8.67 -4.88 2.10
C PHE A 204 -9.80 -5.29 3.03
N ARG A 205 -9.71 -6.52 3.54
CA ARG A 205 -10.51 -6.98 4.67
C ARG A 205 -9.66 -7.78 5.66
N GLU A 206 -9.58 -7.33 6.91
CA GLU A 206 -8.80 -8.02 7.95
C GLU A 206 -9.41 -9.39 8.33
N TRP A 207 -10.74 -9.49 8.32
CA TRP A 207 -11.51 -10.68 8.72
C TRP A 207 -12.59 -10.99 7.70
N GLY A 208 -12.90 -12.26 7.40
CA GLY A 208 -14.10 -12.60 6.64
C GLY A 208 -13.89 -13.52 5.44
N VAL A 209 -14.53 -13.15 4.32
CA VAL A 209 -14.97 -14.01 3.20
C VAL A 209 -13.86 -14.70 2.42
N HIS A 210 -12.64 -14.20 2.48
CA HIS A 210 -11.53 -14.79 1.75
C HIS A 210 -10.88 -15.97 2.48
N SER A 211 -10.34 -16.89 1.66
CA SER A 211 -9.53 -18.01 2.15
C SER A 211 -8.36 -17.51 3.02
N ARG A 212 -7.89 -18.35 3.95
CA ARG A 212 -6.75 -18.02 4.82
C ARG A 212 -5.49 -17.60 4.03
N ASN A 213 -5.36 -18.08 2.80
CA ASN A 213 -4.19 -17.84 1.97
C ASN A 213 -4.37 -16.70 0.95
N SER A 214 -5.48 -15.97 1.01
CA SER A 214 -5.80 -14.90 0.05
C SER A 214 -4.91 -13.66 0.24
N LEU A 215 -4.45 -13.07 -0.87
CA LEU A 215 -3.64 -11.87 -0.87
C LEU A 215 -4.43 -10.59 -0.48
N HIS A 216 -5.77 -10.62 -0.54
CA HIS A 216 -6.62 -9.54 -0.01
C HIS A 216 -6.39 -9.29 1.49
N LYS A 217 -5.96 -10.29 2.26
CA LYS A 217 -5.64 -10.14 3.70
C LYS A 217 -4.35 -9.33 3.96
N GLN A 218 -3.55 -9.12 2.92
CA GLN A 218 -2.39 -8.22 2.93
C GLN A 218 -2.58 -7.03 1.99
N ASP A 219 -3.80 -6.87 1.44
CA ASP A 219 -4.15 -5.79 0.53
C ASP A 219 -3.31 -5.76 -0.76
N ARG A 220 -2.79 -6.94 -1.12
CA ARG A 220 -1.97 -7.16 -2.31
C ARG A 220 -2.80 -7.70 -3.46
N ALA A 221 -4.12 -7.78 -3.32
CA ALA A 221 -5.08 -8.15 -4.36
C ALA A 221 -6.29 -7.21 -4.36
N LEU A 222 -6.91 -7.06 -5.53
CA LEU A 222 -8.09 -6.25 -5.77
C LEU A 222 -9.08 -7.02 -6.66
N ASP A 223 -10.36 -6.94 -6.32
CA ASP A 223 -11.45 -7.37 -7.19
C ASP A 223 -12.12 -6.14 -7.81
N ILE A 224 -12.04 -6.04 -9.13
CA ILE A 224 -12.47 -4.87 -9.89
C ILE A 224 -13.45 -5.23 -11.02
N THR A 225 -14.33 -4.29 -11.31
CA THR A 225 -15.28 -4.37 -12.42
C THR A 225 -15.37 -3.05 -13.17
N VAL A 226 -16.14 -3.04 -14.26
CA VAL A 226 -16.47 -1.82 -15.00
C VAL A 226 -17.97 -1.74 -15.28
N GLU A 227 -18.49 -0.52 -15.26
CA GLU A 227 -19.80 -0.19 -15.82
C GLU A 227 -19.68 0.85 -16.94
N ARG A 228 -20.77 1.11 -17.66
CA ARG A 228 -20.81 2.23 -18.61
C ARG A 228 -20.71 3.54 -17.83
N LEU A 229 -19.88 4.45 -18.30
CA LEU A 229 -19.66 5.77 -17.67
C LEU A 229 -20.94 6.61 -17.48
N HIS A 230 -22.01 6.32 -18.23
CA HIS A 230 -23.30 7.02 -18.14
C HIS A 230 -24.42 6.18 -17.50
N GLY A 231 -24.08 5.11 -16.78
CA GLY A 231 -25.02 4.34 -15.95
C GLY A 231 -25.99 3.42 -16.71
N GLU A 232 -25.84 3.29 -18.02
CA GLU A 232 -26.61 2.31 -18.78
C GLU A 232 -26.15 0.88 -18.46
N LYS A 233 -27.11 -0.02 -18.23
CA LYS A 233 -26.80 -1.42 -17.95
C LYS A 233 -26.22 -2.10 -19.19
N LEU A 234 -25.11 -2.79 -19.01
CA LEU A 234 -24.53 -3.66 -20.04
C LEU A 234 -25.39 -4.91 -20.24
N THR A 235 -25.57 -5.32 -21.49
CA THR A 235 -26.04 -6.66 -21.80
C THR A 235 -25.00 -7.70 -21.37
N PHE A 236 -25.40 -8.97 -21.29
CA PHE A 236 -24.50 -10.06 -20.90
C PHE A 236 -23.24 -10.15 -21.80
N PHE A 237 -23.40 -10.00 -23.11
CA PHE A 237 -22.28 -10.09 -24.06
C PHE A 237 -21.35 -8.87 -23.96
N GLU A 238 -21.91 -7.68 -23.80
CA GLU A 238 -21.13 -6.46 -23.60
C GLU A 238 -20.37 -6.51 -22.27
N LYS A 239 -20.98 -7.02 -21.20
CA LYS A 239 -20.31 -7.21 -19.90
C LYS A 239 -19.11 -8.15 -20.03
N ARG A 240 -19.24 -9.22 -20.81
CA ARG A 240 -18.12 -10.14 -21.08
C ARG A 240 -16.98 -9.43 -21.83
N ALA A 241 -17.29 -8.66 -22.86
CA ALA A 241 -16.29 -7.92 -23.62
C ALA A 241 -15.63 -6.81 -22.79
N ALA A 242 -16.40 -6.08 -21.98
CA ALA A 242 -15.92 -5.03 -21.10
C ALA A 242 -14.95 -5.58 -20.04
N TYR A 243 -15.23 -6.76 -19.50
CA TYR A 243 -14.35 -7.37 -18.49
C TYR A 243 -13.09 -7.97 -19.11
N GLU A 244 -13.18 -8.54 -20.31
CA GLU A 244 -11.98 -8.93 -21.07
C GLU A 244 -11.11 -7.71 -21.39
N GLU A 245 -11.70 -6.57 -21.78
CA GLU A 245 -10.97 -5.31 -21.94
C GLU A 245 -10.35 -4.85 -20.61
N LEU A 246 -11.09 -4.89 -19.50
CA LEU A 246 -10.57 -4.55 -18.18
C LEU A 246 -9.39 -5.43 -17.76
N ALA A 247 -9.44 -6.74 -17.99
CA ALA A 247 -8.35 -7.65 -17.70
C ALA A 247 -7.08 -7.33 -18.49
N LYS A 248 -7.25 -6.98 -19.77
CA LYS A 248 -6.15 -6.49 -20.63
C LYS A 248 -5.57 -5.19 -20.08
N LEU A 249 -6.41 -4.23 -19.69
CA LEU A 249 -5.94 -2.97 -19.12
C LEU A 249 -5.23 -3.17 -17.78
N ALA A 250 -5.68 -4.08 -16.92
CA ALA A 250 -4.99 -4.44 -15.68
C ALA A 250 -3.63 -5.06 -15.97
N TRP A 251 -3.53 -5.98 -16.93
CA TRP A 251 -2.25 -6.54 -17.36
C TRP A 251 -1.29 -5.45 -17.85
N GLN A 252 -1.78 -4.56 -18.72
CA GLN A 252 -1.02 -3.43 -19.23
C GLN A 252 -0.66 -2.40 -18.17
N ALA A 253 -1.47 -2.29 -17.11
CA ALA A 253 -1.22 -1.43 -15.97
C ALA A 253 -0.09 -1.95 -15.07
N GLY A 254 0.36 -3.20 -15.27
CA GLY A 254 1.53 -3.75 -14.59
C GLY A 254 1.23 -4.49 -13.30
N PHE A 255 -0.01 -4.94 -13.08
CA PHE A 255 -0.30 -5.92 -12.03
C PHE A 255 0.52 -7.20 -12.26
N ASP A 256 1.04 -7.80 -11.20
CA ASP A 256 1.93 -8.96 -11.29
C ASP A 256 1.19 -10.24 -11.64
N TRP A 257 -0.07 -10.35 -11.20
CA TRP A 257 -0.99 -11.41 -11.58
C TRP A 257 -2.37 -10.84 -11.83
N VAL A 258 -3.02 -11.26 -12.91
CA VAL A 258 -4.38 -10.85 -13.28
C VAL A 258 -5.17 -12.11 -13.61
N TYR A 259 -6.38 -12.22 -13.08
CA TYR A 259 -7.28 -13.33 -13.27
C TYR A 259 -8.67 -12.83 -13.62
N TYR A 260 -9.19 -13.27 -14.77
CA TYR A 260 -10.58 -13.04 -15.09
C TYR A 260 -11.42 -14.09 -14.36
N GLU A 261 -11.67 -13.82 -13.08
CA GLU A 261 -12.37 -14.70 -12.17
C GLU A 261 -13.87 -14.77 -12.44
N HIS A 262 -14.41 -15.98 -12.30
CA HIS A 262 -15.86 -16.22 -12.21
C HIS A 262 -16.20 -16.90 -10.88
N SER A 263 -16.21 -16.11 -9.81
CA SER A 263 -16.50 -16.63 -8.49
C SER A 263 -17.98 -17.02 -8.35
N ARG A 264 -18.20 -18.17 -7.69
CA ARG A 264 -19.54 -18.65 -7.36
C ARG A 264 -20.10 -17.81 -6.22
N GLY A 265 -20.90 -16.80 -6.56
CA GLY A 265 -21.62 -15.96 -5.58
C GLY A 265 -21.56 -14.48 -5.94
N THR A 266 -20.35 -13.94 -6.11
CA THR A 266 -20.12 -12.54 -6.48
C THR A 266 -20.19 -12.30 -8.00
N GLY A 267 -20.12 -13.38 -8.78
CA GLY A 267 -20.18 -13.32 -10.24
C GLY A 267 -18.81 -13.04 -10.86
N PRO A 268 -18.77 -12.71 -12.17
CA PRO A 268 -17.51 -12.39 -12.82
C PRO A 268 -16.95 -11.06 -12.29
N HIS A 269 -15.63 -10.98 -12.18
CA HIS A 269 -14.85 -9.77 -11.90
C HIS A 269 -13.41 -10.01 -12.38
N ILE A 270 -12.57 -8.97 -12.34
CA ILE A 270 -11.14 -9.12 -12.57
C ILE A 270 -10.46 -9.07 -11.21
N HIS A 271 -9.81 -10.16 -10.83
CA HIS A 271 -8.93 -10.23 -9.68
C HIS A 271 -7.53 -9.84 -10.14
N ALA A 272 -6.86 -8.93 -9.44
CA ALA A 272 -5.52 -8.50 -9.80
C ALA A 272 -4.65 -8.30 -8.55
N SER A 273 -3.44 -8.82 -8.57
CA SER A 273 -2.54 -8.79 -7.41
C SER A 273 -1.12 -8.34 -7.75
N VAL A 274 -0.41 -7.92 -6.71
CA VAL A 274 0.94 -7.38 -6.78
C VAL A 274 1.88 -8.11 -5.83
N ARG A 275 3.15 -8.09 -6.21
CA ARG A 275 4.23 -8.51 -5.34
C ARG A 275 4.46 -7.49 -4.23
N PRO A 276 4.91 -7.93 -3.04
CA PRO A 276 5.18 -7.02 -1.92
C PRO A 276 6.42 -6.12 -2.18
N ASP A 277 7.34 -6.58 -3.03
CA ASP A 277 8.58 -5.90 -3.40
C ASP A 277 8.43 -5.02 -4.67
N GLY A 278 7.20 -4.81 -5.13
CA GLY A 278 6.89 -3.94 -6.27
C GLY A 278 7.27 -2.47 -6.03
N GLU A 279 7.37 -1.71 -7.12
CA GLU A 279 7.68 -0.28 -7.06
C GLU A 279 6.60 0.48 -6.27
N VAL A 280 7.02 1.42 -5.41
CA VAL A 280 6.11 2.20 -4.56
C VAL A 280 6.27 3.70 -4.78
N LEU A 281 5.18 4.45 -4.66
CA LEU A 281 5.26 5.91 -4.59
C LEU A 281 5.76 6.34 -3.20
N THR A 282 6.92 6.99 -3.19
CA THR A 282 7.47 7.59 -1.98
C THR A 282 6.80 8.93 -1.68
N ARG A 283 6.98 9.45 -0.46
CA ARG A 283 6.55 10.81 -0.11
C ARG A 283 7.13 11.87 -1.05
N LYS A 284 8.33 11.65 -1.58
CA LYS A 284 9.05 12.56 -2.50
C LYS A 284 8.49 12.47 -3.93
N THR A 285 8.22 11.27 -4.44
CA THR A 285 7.82 11.05 -5.83
C THR A 285 6.31 11.17 -6.06
N ARG A 286 5.48 10.87 -5.07
CA ARG A 286 4.01 10.87 -5.20
C ARG A 286 3.44 12.20 -5.76
N PRO A 287 3.77 13.39 -5.23
CA PRO A 287 3.17 14.63 -5.73
C PRO A 287 3.51 14.91 -7.21
N ALA A 288 4.76 14.64 -7.60
CA ALA A 288 5.21 14.85 -8.97
C ALA A 288 4.55 13.85 -9.94
N ALA A 289 4.39 12.59 -9.52
CA ALA A 289 3.68 11.58 -10.30
C ALA A 289 2.21 11.93 -10.52
N MET A 290 1.52 12.41 -9.48
CA MET A 290 0.11 12.85 -9.59
C MET A 290 -0.02 14.03 -10.54
N LYS A 291 0.82 15.07 -10.36
CA LYS A 291 0.80 16.25 -11.22
C LYS A 291 1.03 15.90 -12.70
N ALA A 292 2.00 15.04 -12.99
CA ALA A 292 2.29 14.61 -14.36
C ALA A 292 1.11 13.82 -14.96
N ALA A 293 0.42 12.99 -14.18
CA ALA A 293 -0.76 12.26 -14.62
C ALA A 293 -1.94 13.20 -14.91
N GLU A 294 -2.18 14.19 -14.05
CA GLU A 294 -3.22 15.20 -14.21
C GLU A 294 -3.00 16.04 -15.48
N GLU A 295 -1.76 16.51 -15.71
CA GLU A 295 -1.39 17.27 -16.90
C GLU A 295 -1.62 16.45 -18.19
N LYS A 296 -1.20 15.17 -18.20
CA LYS A 296 -1.46 14.26 -19.34
C LYS A 296 -2.96 14.03 -19.57
N MET A 297 -3.74 13.82 -18.52
CA MET A 297 -5.20 13.64 -18.62
C MET A 297 -5.89 14.91 -19.14
N ALA A 298 -5.46 16.09 -18.69
CA ALA A 298 -5.99 17.37 -19.17
C ALA A 298 -5.69 17.58 -20.66
N ALA A 299 -4.45 17.32 -21.09
CA ALA A 299 -4.04 17.39 -22.48
C ALA A 299 -4.85 16.42 -23.37
N MET A 300 -5.09 15.19 -22.90
CA MET A 300 -5.91 14.22 -23.60
C MET A 300 -7.36 14.69 -23.78
N LYS A 301 -7.98 15.25 -22.73
CA LYS A 301 -9.36 15.78 -22.82
C LYS A 301 -9.47 16.93 -23.81
N LEU A 302 -8.47 17.81 -23.86
CA LEU A 302 -8.41 18.89 -24.82
C LEU A 302 -8.34 18.36 -26.26
N ALA A 303 -7.45 17.39 -26.52
CA ALA A 303 -7.33 16.76 -27.83
C ALA A 303 -8.63 16.05 -28.27
N GLN A 304 -9.32 15.36 -27.35
CA GLN A 304 -10.60 14.73 -27.65
C GLN A 304 -11.71 15.75 -27.96
N ALA A 305 -11.70 16.91 -27.30
CA ALA A 305 -12.67 17.98 -27.58
C ALA A 305 -12.43 18.60 -28.97
N GLU A 306 -11.17 18.82 -29.36
CA GLU A 306 -10.81 19.37 -30.68
C GLU A 306 -11.20 18.42 -31.83
N ASP A 307 -11.10 17.11 -31.63
CA ASP A 307 -11.51 16.11 -32.63
C ASP A 307 -13.04 16.00 -32.77
N THR A 308 -13.82 16.32 -31.73
CA THR A 308 -15.30 16.34 -31.81
C THR A 308 -15.88 17.57 -32.49
N GLU A 309 -15.09 18.64 -32.68
CA GLU A 309 -15.51 19.87 -33.36
C GLU A 309 -15.22 19.88 -34.87
N LYS A 310 -14.51 18.88 -35.40
CA LYS A 310 -14.21 18.71 -36.84
C LYS A 310 -15.13 17.70 -37.52
#